data_AF-A0A290Q655-F1
#
_entry.id   AF-A0A290Q655-F1
#
_cell.length_a   1.000
_cell.length_b   1.000
_cell.length_c   1.000
_cell.angle_alpha   90.00
_cell.angle_beta   90.00
_cell.angle_gamma   90.00
#
_symmetry.space_group_name_H-M   'P 1'
#
loop_
_entity.id
_entity.type
_entity.pdbx_description
1 polymer ?
#
loop_
_entity_poly.entity_id
_entity_poly.type
_entity_poly.pdbx_seq_one_letter_code
_entity_poly.pdbx_strand_id
1 'polypeptide(L)'
;MLTNFLQLFGRNPDNEYEQAFVKEIIVREKPARDPRVERIIVIGWVLIAFKSAFIWWACANYTVPFHPLWIIAPTVMFGLLCTAIYYGRR
;
A
#
# COMPACT_ATOMS: atom_id res chain seq x y z
N MET A 1 53.68 -34.09 0.15
CA MET A 1 52.24 -33.82 -0.13
C MET A 1 51.37 -33.86 1.13
N LEU A 2 51.62 -34.73 2.12
CA LEU A 2 50.88 -34.77 3.40
C LEU A 2 50.99 -33.49 4.26
N THR A 3 52.04 -32.70 4.08
CA THR A 3 52.27 -31.44 4.81
C THR A 3 51.21 -30.37 4.52
N ASN A 4 50.64 -30.36 3.31
CA ASN A 4 49.56 -29.43 2.94
C ASN A 4 48.24 -29.75 3.68
N PHE A 5 48.00 -31.02 4.00
CA PHE A 5 46.78 -31.45 4.71
C PHE A 5 46.82 -31.08 6.20
N LEU A 6 48.00 -31.13 6.83
CA LEU A 6 48.17 -30.69 8.22
C LEU A 6 48.03 -29.17 8.37
N GLN A 7 48.41 -28.41 7.33
CA GLN A 7 48.26 -26.95 7.31
C GLN A 7 46.79 -26.51 7.17
N LEU A 8 45.90 -27.39 6.69
CA LEU A 8 44.46 -27.15 6.61
C LEU A 8 43.76 -27.27 7.98
N PHE A 9 44.28 -28.12 8.86
CA PHE A 9 43.72 -28.34 10.20
C PHE A 9 44.20 -27.31 11.24
N GLY A 10 45.35 -26.69 11.03
CA GLY A 10 45.94 -25.70 11.94
C GLY A 10 45.62 -24.24 11.61
N ARG A 11 44.98 -23.98 10.47
CA ARG A 11 44.63 -22.61 10.07
C ARG A 11 43.31 -22.25 10.74
N ASN A 12 43.39 -21.59 11.90
CA ASN A 12 42.30 -20.75 12.41
C ASN A 12 42.23 -19.54 11.47
N PRO A 13 41.30 -19.49 10.49
CA PRO A 13 41.20 -18.36 9.61
C PRO A 13 40.56 -17.23 10.41
N ASP A 14 41.42 -16.32 10.85
CA ASP A 14 41.16 -14.91 11.03
C ASP A 14 39.71 -14.56 11.43
N ASN A 15 39.57 -14.28 12.72
CA ASN A 15 38.44 -13.64 13.41
C ASN A 15 38.03 -12.26 12.81
N GLU A 16 38.58 -11.93 11.64
CA GLU A 16 38.40 -10.73 10.84
C GLU A 16 37.29 -10.91 9.79
N TYR A 17 37.00 -12.16 9.37
CA TYR A 17 35.88 -12.45 8.46
C TYR A 17 34.52 -12.46 9.17
N GLU A 18 34.45 -12.78 10.47
CA GLU A 18 33.19 -12.72 11.23
C GLU A 18 32.74 -11.27 11.51
N GLN A 19 33.66 -10.31 11.51
CA GLN A 19 33.35 -8.89 11.76
C GLN A 19 32.73 -8.19 10.55
N ALA A 20 32.93 -8.75 9.34
CA ALA A 20 32.33 -8.27 8.10
C ALA A 20 31.08 -9.06 7.68
N PHE A 21 30.63 -10.02 8.50
CA PHE A 21 29.40 -10.76 8.21
C PHE A 21 28.20 -9.93 8.66
N VAL A 22 27.58 -9.24 7.71
CA VAL A 22 26.33 -8.52 7.94
C VAL A 22 25.25 -9.55 8.28
N LYS A 23 25.05 -9.78 9.59
CA LYS A 23 24.14 -10.78 10.13
C LYS A 23 22.69 -10.52 9.70
N GLU A 24 22.34 -9.25 9.50
CA GLU A 24 20.98 -8.81 9.23
C GLU A 24 20.98 -7.35 8.74
N ILE A 25 20.38 -7.08 7.58
CA ILE A 25 20.05 -5.73 7.12
C ILE A 25 18.53 -5.58 7.25
N ILE A 26 18.05 -4.98 8.34
CA ILE A 26 16.64 -4.59 8.42
C ILE A 26 16.47 -3.30 7.62
N VAL A 27 16.11 -3.43 6.35
CA VAL A 27 15.66 -2.29 5.55
C VAL A 27 14.23 -1.96 5.99
N ARG A 28 14.07 -1.00 6.92
CA ARG A 28 12.78 -0.36 7.21
C ARG A 28 12.47 0.74 6.19
N GLU A 29 12.62 0.49 4.90
CA GLU A 29 12.02 1.39 3.92
C GLU A 29 10.54 1.04 3.80
N LYS A 30 9.69 1.87 4.43
CA LYS A 30 8.29 1.92 4.03
C LYS A 30 8.28 2.35 2.57
N PRO A 31 7.64 1.59 1.66
CA PRO A 31 7.60 1.97 0.26
C PRO A 31 7.04 3.39 0.17
N ALA A 32 7.78 4.28 -0.48
CA ALA A 32 7.33 5.64 -0.72
C ALA A 32 5.97 5.57 -1.42
N ARG A 33 4.97 6.25 -0.87
CA ARG A 33 3.62 6.31 -1.46
C ARG A 33 3.72 6.86 -2.87
N ASP A 34 3.17 6.14 -3.84
CA ASP A 34 3.12 6.61 -5.22
C ASP A 34 2.11 7.76 -5.34
N PRO A 35 2.56 8.99 -5.67
CA PRO A 35 1.69 10.16 -5.80
C PRO A 35 0.62 10.00 -6.89
N ARG A 36 0.81 9.08 -7.85
CA ARG A 36 -0.19 8.76 -8.88
C ARG A 36 -1.41 8.09 -8.27
N VAL A 37 -1.20 7.20 -7.30
CA VAL A 37 -2.30 6.48 -6.64
C VAL A 37 -3.11 7.43 -5.77
N GLU A 38 -2.46 8.33 -5.05
CA GLU A 38 -3.16 9.39 -4.30
C GLU A 38 -4.01 10.28 -5.22
N ARG A 39 -3.49 10.67 -6.38
CA ARG A 39 -4.24 11.46 -7.37
C ARG A 39 -5.44 10.68 -7.93
N ILE A 40 -5.31 9.39 -8.20
CA ILE A 40 -6.43 8.54 -8.64
C ILE A 40 -7.52 8.45 -7.58
N ILE A 41 -7.15 8.30 -6.30
CA ILE A 41 -8.11 8.30 -5.19
C ILE A 41 -8.89 9.62 -5.15
N VAL A 42 -8.20 10.76 -5.26
CA VAL A 42 -8.85 12.08 -5.28
C VAL A 42 -9.80 12.23 -6.47
N ILE A 43 -9.35 11.84 -7.68
CA ILE A 43 -10.20 11.88 -8.88
C ILE A 43 -11.45 11.00 -8.70
N GLY A 44 -11.28 9.81 -8.13
CA GLY A 44 -12.38 8.91 -7.79
C GLY A 44 -13.40 9.55 -6.85
N TRP A 45 -12.95 10.21 -5.79
CA TRP A 45 -13.82 10.95 -4.87
C TRP A 45 -14.57 12.10 -5.55
N VAL A 46 -13.92 12.86 -6.43
CA VAL A 46 -14.55 13.93 -7.20
C VAL A 46 -15.65 13.36 -8.12
N LEU A 47 -15.38 12.25 -8.81
CA LEU A 47 -16.37 11.57 -9.66
C LEU A 47 -17.58 11.08 -8.86
N ILE A 48 -17.36 10.50 -7.67
CA ILE A 48 -18.43 10.05 -6.77
C ILE A 48 -19.29 11.24 -6.31
N ALA A 49 -18.66 12.35 -5.91
CA ALA A 49 -19.36 13.57 -5.50
C ALA A 49 -20.21 14.13 -6.65
N PHE A 50 -19.64 14.22 -7.85
CA PHE A 50 -20.33 14.72 -9.04
C PHE A 50 -21.55 13.85 -9.40
N LYS A 51 -21.38 12.52 -9.41
CA LYS A 51 -22.48 11.58 -9.65
C LYS A 51 -23.57 11.70 -8.58
N SER A 52 -23.19 11.86 -7.32
CA SER A 52 -24.14 12.01 -6.21
C SER A 52 -24.95 13.30 -6.33
N ALA A 53 -24.31 14.41 -6.71
CA ALA A 53 -24.99 15.68 -6.98
C ALA A 53 -25.98 15.55 -8.15
N PHE A 54 -25.62 14.83 -9.22
CA PHE A 54 -26.51 14.56 -10.34
C PHE A 54 -27.75 13.75 -9.93
N ILE A 55 -27.56 12.71 -9.11
CA ILE A 55 -28.66 11.89 -8.58
C ILE A 55 -29.59 12.74 -7.69
N TRP A 56 -29.02 13.60 -6.84
CA TRP A 56 -29.79 14.53 -6.01
C TRP A 56 -30.61 15.50 -6.87
N TRP A 57 -29.99 16.11 -7.88
CA TRP A 57 -30.66 17.00 -8.82
C TRP A 57 -31.79 16.31 -9.58
N ALA A 58 -31.57 15.06 -10.01
CA ALA A 58 -32.59 14.26 -10.69
C ALA A 58 -33.78 13.94 -9.76
N CYS A 59 -33.52 13.59 -8.50
CA CYS A 59 -34.59 13.33 -7.53
C CYS A 59 -35.35 14.59 -7.09
N ALA A 60 -34.72 15.77 -7.18
CA ALA A 60 -35.39 17.04 -6.92
C ALA A 60 -36.29 17.47 -8.09
N ASN A 61 -35.91 17.16 -9.33
CA ASN A 61 -36.68 17.53 -10.53
C ASN A 61 -37.74 16.49 -10.94
N TYR A 62 -37.50 15.21 -10.66
CA TYR A 62 -38.45 14.14 -10.93
C TYR A 62 -38.93 13.60 -9.60
N THR A 63 -40.25 13.59 -9.36
CA THR A 63 -40.88 13.04 -8.16
C THR A 63 -40.77 11.51 -8.18
N VAL A 64 -39.56 10.99 -8.00
CA VAL A 64 -39.28 9.57 -8.02
C VAL A 64 -39.45 8.98 -6.61
N PRO A 65 -40.15 7.85 -6.46
CA PRO A 65 -40.47 7.24 -5.17
C PRO A 65 -39.28 6.46 -4.58
N PHE A 66 -38.06 6.93 -4.78
CA PHE A 66 -36.84 6.31 -4.25
C PHE A 66 -35.92 7.36 -3.65
N HIS A 67 -35.41 7.06 -2.45
CA HIS A 67 -34.53 7.97 -1.74
C HIS A 67 -33.12 7.93 -2.36
N PRO A 68 -32.58 9.06 -2.88
CA PRO A 68 -31.31 9.10 -3.64
C PRO A 68 -30.11 8.51 -2.89
N LEU A 69 -30.18 8.53 -1.55
CA LEU A 69 -29.19 7.96 -0.65
C LEU A 69 -28.94 6.45 -0.87
N TRP A 70 -29.92 5.69 -1.38
CA TRP A 70 -29.75 4.26 -1.67
C TRP A 70 -28.69 3.97 -2.73
N ILE A 71 -28.47 4.90 -3.67
CA ILE A 71 -27.49 4.75 -4.75
C ILE A 71 -26.13 5.33 -4.33
N ILE A 72 -26.18 6.40 -3.53
CA ILE A 72 -24.99 7.12 -3.07
C ILE A 72 -24.25 6.34 -1.98
N ALA A 73 -24.97 5.81 -0.99
CA ALA A 73 -24.39 5.14 0.17
C ALA A 73 -23.43 3.99 -0.17
N PRO A 74 -23.79 2.98 -1.00
CA PRO A 74 -22.87 1.89 -1.32
C PRO A 74 -21.63 2.39 -2.08
N THR A 75 -21.81 3.36 -2.99
CA THR A 75 -20.70 3.92 -3.78
C THR A 75 -19.69 4.65 -2.88
N VAL A 76 -20.18 5.47 -1.96
CA VAL A 76 -19.34 6.17 -0.98
C VAL A 76 -18.67 5.17 -0.03
N MET A 77 -19.39 4.14 0.43
CA MET A 77 -18.81 3.09 1.27
C MET A 77 -17.65 2.37 0.60
N PHE A 78 -17.79 1.94 -0.67
CA PHE A 78 -16.71 1.28 -1.40
C PHE A 78 -15.53 2.23 -1.65
N GLY A 79 -15.79 3.49 -2.00
CA GLY A 79 -14.73 4.50 -2.16
C GLY A 79 -13.96 4.73 -0.85
N LEU A 80 -14.67 4.81 0.28
CA LEU A 80 -14.08 4.96 1.61
C LEU A 80 -13.31 3.70 2.02
N LEU A 81 -13.84 2.51 1.75
CA LEU A 81 -13.15 1.24 2.00
C LEU A 81 -11.83 1.15 1.23
N CYS A 82 -11.84 1.44 -0.07
CA CYS A 82 -10.62 1.45 -0.88
C CYS A 82 -9.59 2.47 -0.35
N THR A 83 -10.06 3.65 0.04
CA THR A 83 -9.21 4.68 0.65
C THR A 83 -8.64 4.17 1.99
N ALA A 84 -9.47 3.60 2.86
CA ALA A 84 -9.06 3.07 4.16
C ALA A 84 -8.04 1.94 4.03
N ILE A 85 -8.22 1.03 3.07
CA ILE A 85 -7.26 -0.04 2.78
C ILE A 85 -5.92 0.56 2.31
N TYR A 86 -5.94 1.56 1.41
CA TYR A 86 -4.73 2.22 0.94
C TYR A 86 -3.96 2.92 2.07
N TYR A 87 -4.67 3.62 2.96
CA TYR A 87 -4.06 4.31 4.10
C TYR A 87 -3.68 3.35 5.25
N GLY A 88 -4.38 2.22 5.38
CA GLY A 88 -4.20 1.20 6.41
C GLY A 88 -3.12 0.16 6.10
N ARG A 89 -2.67 0.03 4.85
CA ARG A 89 -1.54 -0.84 4.43
C ARG A 89 -0.16 -0.29 4.86
N ARG A 90 -0.13 0.47 5.95
CA ARG A 90 1.01 1.18 6.56
C ARG A 90 1.67 0.35 7.66
#